data_AF-A0A1U7I126-F1
#
_entry.id   AF-A0A1U7I126-F1
#
_cell.length_a   1.000
_cell.length_b   1.000
_cell.length_c   1.000
_cell.angle_alpha   90.00
_cell.angle_beta   90.00
_cell.angle_gamma   90.00
#
_symmetry.space_group_name_H-M   'P 1'
#
loop_
_entity.id
_entity.type
_entity.pdbx_description
1 polymer ?
#
loop_
_entity_poly.entity_id
_entity_poly.type
_entity_poly.pdbx_seq_one_letter_code
_entity_poly.pdbx_strand_id
1 'polypeptide(L)'
;MSKASNSVTEGILELSSNKFLEVGGALWFKALDELTSFRFEGKDGSFTARKERPLKKRSEDTGSGEPEYSDNVAYWYAYRKVEGKTRKRYIGKTEDLTQERLEEIATLLDQLPEKRQPKEETANFDSPYRLLENKLWIAQENNKSLQAENEELKTKLFQLEGQLEQMKSQAIAEVTDRNQQQTLVTGYDLLNIVKGKNPKTKIPVKELCWIAEAINDGTIIPGNMADMVEHYKKEAKAMSEAFHDQHNNYIKLRDRTVGKKSGW
;
A
#
# COMPACT_ATOMS: atom_id res chain seq x y z
N MET A 1 -33.16 11.58 44.42
CA MET A 1 -32.13 12.32 43.65
C MET A 1 -32.43 12.11 42.17
N SER A 2 -32.97 13.11 41.48
CA SER A 2 -33.29 13.00 40.05
C SER A 2 -31.98 12.88 39.28
N LYS A 3 -31.72 11.72 38.68
CA LYS A 3 -30.68 11.61 37.67
C LYS A 3 -31.13 12.48 36.51
N ALA A 4 -30.38 13.54 36.23
CA ALA A 4 -30.60 14.34 35.04
C ALA A 4 -30.56 13.38 33.84
N SER A 5 -31.72 13.16 33.23
CA SER A 5 -31.90 12.13 32.22
C SER A 5 -31.82 12.80 30.88
N ASN A 6 -30.91 12.35 30.02
CA ASN A 6 -30.92 12.81 28.64
C ASN A 6 -32.17 12.25 27.96
N SER A 7 -32.95 13.09 27.30
CA SER A 7 -34.22 12.72 26.66
C SER A 7 -34.33 13.32 25.28
N VAL A 8 -34.95 12.58 24.37
CA VAL A 8 -35.26 13.00 23.01
C VAL A 8 -36.77 13.08 22.90
N THR A 9 -37.28 14.27 22.62
CA THR A 9 -38.71 14.53 22.44
C THR A 9 -38.87 15.45 21.23
N GLU A 10 -39.81 15.14 20.34
CA GLU A 10 -40.09 15.95 19.13
C GLU A 10 -38.85 16.23 18.26
N GLY A 11 -37.90 15.29 18.18
CA GLY A 11 -36.67 15.45 17.39
C GLY A 11 -35.61 16.33 18.04
N ILE A 12 -35.76 16.65 19.33
CA ILE A 12 -34.79 17.44 20.09
C ILE A 12 -34.25 16.60 21.25
N LEU A 13 -32.92 16.43 21.29
CA LEU A 13 -32.21 15.91 22.45
C LEU A 13 -31.99 17.02 23.47
N GLU A 14 -32.61 16.86 24.63
CA GLU A 14 -32.31 17.58 25.85
C GLU A 14 -31.26 16.81 26.66
N LEU A 15 -30.10 17.42 26.81
CA LEU A 15 -29.04 16.91 27.67
C LEU A 15 -29.26 17.34 29.12
N SER A 16 -28.77 16.53 30.06
CA SER A 16 -28.69 16.86 31.49
C SER A 16 -28.02 18.21 31.81
N SER A 17 -27.22 18.74 30.89
CA SER A 17 -26.59 20.06 30.97
C SER A 17 -27.49 21.21 30.48
N ASN A 18 -28.78 20.96 30.24
CA ASN A 18 -29.75 21.91 29.70
C ASN A 18 -29.38 22.44 28.29
N LYS A 19 -28.72 21.58 27.50
CA LYS A 19 -28.35 21.84 26.10
C LYS A 19 -29.31 21.09 25.18
N PHE A 20 -29.81 21.78 24.16
CA PHE A 20 -30.75 21.26 23.18
C PHE A 20 -30.04 21.02 21.85
N LEU A 21 -30.24 19.84 21.25
CA LEU A 21 -29.61 19.42 20.01
C LEU A 21 -30.65 18.81 19.08
N GLU A 22 -30.62 19.16 17.80
CA GLU A 22 -31.49 18.56 16.78
C GLU A 22 -31.01 17.13 16.44
N VAL A 23 -31.92 16.16 16.48
CA VAL A 23 -31.65 14.76 16.13
C VAL A 23 -31.26 14.65 14.66
N GLY A 24 -30.18 13.92 14.39
CA GLY A 24 -29.62 13.80 13.03
C GLY A 24 -28.67 14.93 12.62
N GLY A 25 -28.53 15.98 13.44
CA GLY A 25 -27.53 17.02 13.23
C GLY A 25 -26.11 16.57 13.59
N ALA A 26 -25.09 17.29 13.11
CA ALA A 26 -23.69 16.97 13.43
C ALA A 26 -23.38 17.01 14.94
N LEU A 27 -24.00 17.95 15.66
CA LEU A 27 -23.84 18.05 17.12
C LEU A 27 -24.52 16.91 17.88
N TRP A 28 -25.57 16.32 17.31
CA TRP A 28 -26.26 15.15 17.87
C TRP A 28 -25.34 13.92 17.85
N PHE A 29 -24.73 13.61 16.70
CA PHE A 29 -23.84 12.46 16.61
C PHE A 29 -22.61 12.61 17.51
N LYS A 30 -22.04 13.82 17.61
CA LYS A 30 -20.95 14.11 18.54
C LYS A 30 -21.36 13.90 20.01
N ALA A 31 -22.58 14.29 20.38
CA ALA A 31 -23.09 14.04 21.72
C ALA A 31 -23.32 12.53 21.97
N LEU A 32 -23.78 11.79 20.96
CA LEU A 32 -23.99 10.35 21.07
C LEU A 32 -22.70 9.57 21.33
N ASP A 33 -21.52 10.07 20.97
CA ASP A 33 -20.24 9.42 21.29
C ASP A 33 -19.99 9.36 22.80
N GLU A 34 -20.32 10.43 23.52
CA GLU A 34 -20.17 10.53 24.98
C GLU A 34 -21.33 9.86 25.72
N LEU A 35 -22.53 9.87 25.13
CA LEU A 35 -23.71 9.28 25.76
C LEU A 35 -23.66 7.75 25.81
N THR A 36 -24.07 7.20 26.95
CA THR A 36 -24.27 5.75 27.14
C THR A 36 -25.75 5.35 27.06
N SER A 37 -26.65 6.30 27.26
CA SER A 37 -28.10 6.08 27.21
C SER A 37 -28.88 7.39 27.15
N PHE A 38 -30.06 7.36 26.53
CA PHE A 38 -31.04 8.43 26.55
C PHE A 38 -32.46 7.86 26.48
N ARG A 39 -33.45 8.62 26.93
CA ARG A 39 -34.87 8.30 26.77
C ARG A 39 -35.36 8.84 25.44
N PHE A 40 -36.15 8.08 24.69
CA PHE A 40 -36.80 8.55 23.46
C PHE A 40 -38.31 8.59 23.66
N GLU A 41 -38.93 9.69 23.25
CA GLU A 41 -40.38 9.88 23.24
C GLU A 41 -40.79 10.25 21.82
N GLY A 42 -41.33 9.26 21.11
CA GLY A 42 -41.88 9.42 19.76
C GLY A 42 -43.41 9.48 19.78
N LYS A 43 -43.98 9.70 18.60
CA LYS A 43 -45.44 9.80 18.40
C LYS A 43 -46.18 8.53 18.82
N ASP A 44 -45.62 7.38 18.43
CA ASP A 44 -46.24 6.07 18.60
C ASP A 44 -45.55 5.21 19.68
N GLY A 45 -44.78 5.82 20.58
CA GLY A 45 -44.18 5.09 21.70
C GLY A 45 -42.96 5.73 22.34
N SER A 46 -42.56 5.18 23.49
CA SER A 46 -41.37 5.57 24.22
C SER A 46 -40.40 4.43 24.52
N PHE A 47 -39.14 4.84 24.54
CA PHE A 47 -37.88 4.13 24.62
C PHE A 47 -36.91 4.46 25.74
N THR A 48 -36.07 3.53 26.20
CA THR A 48 -34.71 3.88 26.64
C THR A 48 -33.70 3.31 25.66
N ALA A 49 -32.98 4.16 24.94
CA ALA A 49 -31.87 3.77 24.11
C ALA A 49 -30.62 3.60 24.99
N ARG A 50 -29.87 2.51 24.80
CA ARG A 50 -28.64 2.24 25.53
C ARG A 50 -27.55 1.74 24.59
N LYS A 51 -26.36 2.31 24.74
CA LYS A 51 -25.14 1.87 24.09
C LYS A 51 -24.59 0.63 24.79
N GLU A 52 -24.40 -0.43 24.02
CA GLU A 52 -23.85 -1.72 24.44
C GLU A 52 -22.54 -1.97 23.71
N ARG A 53 -21.54 -2.46 24.44
CA ARG A 53 -20.30 -2.93 23.83
C ARG A 53 -20.42 -4.42 23.55
N PRO A 54 -19.91 -4.92 22.41
CA PRO A 54 -19.83 -6.35 22.18
C PRO A 54 -19.05 -7.00 23.32
N LEU A 55 -19.64 -8.01 23.96
CA LEU A 55 -18.92 -8.82 24.94
C LEU A 55 -17.72 -9.46 24.23
N LYS A 56 -16.53 -9.14 24.73
CA LYS A 56 -15.26 -9.77 24.35
C LYS A 56 -15.47 -11.28 24.46
N LYS A 57 -15.55 -11.99 23.32
CA LYS A 57 -15.49 -13.45 23.35
C LYS A 57 -14.18 -13.80 24.04
N ARG A 58 -14.26 -14.44 25.20
CA ARG A 58 -13.11 -15.11 25.81
C ARG A 58 -12.73 -16.18 24.79
N SER A 59 -11.61 -15.97 24.10
CA SER A 59 -10.98 -17.02 23.30
C SER A 59 -10.55 -18.12 24.27
N GLU A 60 -11.43 -19.07 24.51
CA GLU A 60 -11.00 -20.43 24.79
C GLU A 60 -10.27 -20.90 23.52
N ASP A 61 -9.07 -21.43 23.68
CA ASP A 61 -8.14 -21.85 22.62
C ASP A 61 -7.60 -20.76 21.68
N THR A 62 -6.61 -19.98 22.14
CA THR A 62 -5.24 -20.04 21.58
C THR A 62 -4.33 -19.11 22.39
N GLY A 63 -3.37 -19.69 23.11
CA GLY A 63 -2.27 -18.94 23.71
C GLY A 63 -1.27 -18.54 22.63
N SER A 64 -1.54 -17.46 21.90
CA SER A 64 -0.58 -16.61 21.16
C SER A 64 -1.34 -15.87 20.07
N GLY A 65 -1.44 -14.56 20.21
CA GLY A 65 -2.18 -13.69 19.32
C GLY A 65 -2.57 -12.47 20.12
N GLU A 66 -1.70 -11.46 20.09
CA GLU A 66 -2.06 -10.13 20.56
C GLU A 66 -3.40 -9.76 19.94
N PRO A 67 -4.37 -9.26 20.72
CA PRO A 67 -5.61 -8.76 20.14
C PRO A 67 -5.25 -7.54 19.29
N GLU A 68 -5.10 -7.76 17.99
CA GLU A 68 -5.00 -6.70 17.00
C GLU A 68 -6.21 -5.77 17.20
N TYR A 69 -5.93 -4.48 17.40
CA TYR A 69 -6.89 -3.42 17.71
C TYR A 69 -8.13 -3.55 16.79
N SER A 70 -9.34 -3.78 17.31
CA SER A 70 -10.17 -2.84 18.09
C SER A 70 -10.62 -1.62 17.29
N ASP A 71 -11.66 -1.79 16.48
CA ASP A 71 -12.80 -0.89 16.57
C ASP A 71 -13.86 -1.55 17.47
N ASN A 72 -13.87 -1.15 18.73
CA ASN A 72 -14.88 -1.51 19.72
C ASN A 72 -16.18 -0.80 19.35
N VAL A 73 -16.78 -1.18 18.21
CA VAL A 73 -17.99 -0.54 17.68
C VAL A 73 -19.11 -0.83 18.66
N ALA A 74 -19.48 0.20 19.41
CA ALA A 74 -20.60 0.12 20.33
C ALA A 74 -21.90 0.22 19.54
N TYR A 75 -22.87 -0.61 19.91
CA TYR A 75 -24.17 -0.69 19.27
C TYR A 75 -25.26 -0.16 20.18
N TRP A 76 -26.36 0.30 19.62
CA TRP A 76 -27.49 0.81 20.38
C TRP A 76 -28.64 -0.17 20.39
N TYR A 77 -29.20 -0.39 21.58
CA TYR A 77 -30.43 -1.14 21.79
C TYR A 77 -31.48 -0.24 22.42
N ALA A 78 -32.72 -0.38 21.94
CA ALA A 78 -33.90 0.21 22.53
C ALA A 78 -34.48 -0.76 23.56
N TYR A 79 -34.84 -0.24 24.74
CA TYR A 79 -35.42 -0.99 25.84
C TYR A 79 -36.75 -0.38 26.25
N ARG A 80 -37.78 -1.22 26.44
CA ARG A 80 -39.09 -0.78 26.97
C ARG A 80 -39.70 -1.86 27.84
N LYS A 81 -40.33 -1.47 28.94
CA LYS A 81 -41.12 -2.38 29.79
C LYS A 81 -42.59 -2.31 29.36
N VAL A 82 -43.15 -3.43 28.92
CA VAL A 82 -44.56 -3.56 28.52
C VAL A 82 -45.14 -4.75 29.28
N GLU A 83 -46.24 -4.54 30.02
CA GLU A 83 -46.92 -5.59 30.82
C GLU A 83 -45.97 -6.38 31.74
N GLY A 84 -45.05 -5.68 32.40
CA GLY A 84 -44.09 -6.31 33.31
C GLY A 84 -42.89 -7.00 32.63
N LYS A 85 -42.87 -7.12 31.30
CA LYS A 85 -41.76 -7.72 30.53
C LYS A 85 -40.91 -6.65 29.86
N THR A 86 -39.58 -6.77 29.96
CA THR A 86 -38.64 -5.90 29.24
C THR A 86 -38.46 -6.41 27.82
N ARG A 87 -38.88 -5.61 26.84
CA ARG A 87 -38.61 -5.82 25.42
C ARG A 87 -37.37 -5.04 25.04
N LYS A 88 -36.57 -5.60 24.13
CA LYS A 88 -35.45 -4.90 23.52
C LYS A 88 -35.42 -5.08 22.01
N ARG A 89 -34.95 -4.06 21.30
CA ARG A 89 -34.69 -4.12 19.85
C ARG A 89 -33.36 -3.46 19.52
N TYR A 90 -32.66 -4.03 18.53
CA TYR A 90 -31.44 -3.46 17.99
C TYR A 90 -31.79 -2.22 17.16
N ILE A 91 -31.15 -1.10 17.44
CA ILE A 91 -31.34 0.15 16.69
C ILE A 91 -30.32 0.18 15.54
N GLY A 92 -29.04 0.06 15.87
CA GLY A 92 -27.92 0.23 14.95
C GLY A 92 -26.64 0.74 15.63
N LYS A 93 -25.72 1.25 14.82
CA LYS A 93 -24.56 2.04 15.25
C LYS A 93 -24.97 3.51 15.47
N THR A 94 -24.07 4.35 16.00
CA THR A 94 -24.33 5.78 16.23
C THR A 94 -24.86 6.51 14.99
N GLU A 95 -24.37 6.18 13.79
CA GLU A 95 -24.80 6.77 12.52
C GLU A 95 -26.26 6.42 12.14
N ASP A 96 -26.77 5.28 12.63
CA ASP A 96 -28.14 4.82 12.35
C ASP A 96 -29.18 5.51 13.26
N LEU A 97 -28.76 6.31 14.24
CA LEU A 97 -29.66 6.98 15.20
C LEU A 97 -30.27 8.25 14.60
N THR A 98 -31.01 8.09 13.51
CA THR A 98 -31.82 9.14 12.88
C THR A 98 -33.22 9.21 13.51
N GLN A 99 -33.92 10.35 13.36
CA GLN A 99 -35.28 10.51 13.87
C GLN A 99 -36.22 9.43 13.33
N GLU A 100 -36.18 9.18 12.01
CA GLU A 100 -37.00 8.16 11.35
C GLU A 100 -36.77 6.76 11.94
N ARG A 101 -35.50 6.41 12.18
CA ARG A 101 -35.15 5.11 12.76
C ARG A 101 -35.63 4.98 14.21
N LEU A 102 -35.53 6.05 14.99
CA LEU A 102 -36.04 6.05 16.37
C LEU A 102 -37.57 5.93 16.39
N GLU A 103 -38.29 6.62 15.49
CA GLU A 103 -39.75 6.48 15.34
C GLU A 103 -40.14 5.04 14.96
N GLU A 104 -39.48 4.45 13.95
CA GLU A 104 -39.71 3.06 13.54
C GLU A 104 -39.57 2.07 14.71
N ILE A 105 -38.49 2.20 15.50
CA ILE A 105 -38.23 1.33 16.64
C ILE A 105 -39.25 1.53 17.77
N ALA A 106 -39.72 2.76 17.98
CA ALA A 106 -40.78 3.03 18.96
C ALA A 106 -42.07 2.28 18.60
N THR A 107 -42.51 2.38 17.34
CA THR A 107 -43.70 1.67 16.84
C THR A 107 -43.53 0.15 16.96
N LEU A 108 -42.36 -0.38 16.59
CA LEU A 108 -42.05 -1.82 16.65
C LEU A 108 -41.97 -2.39 18.08
N LEU A 109 -41.72 -1.53 19.09
CA LEU A 109 -41.74 -1.93 20.50
C LEU A 109 -43.16 -1.93 21.08
N ASP A 110 -44.05 -1.09 20.54
CA ASP A 110 -45.44 -0.94 20.97
C ASP A 110 -46.42 -1.89 20.30
N GLN A 111 -46.10 -2.40 19.12
CA GLN A 111 -46.86 -3.51 18.55
C GLN A 111 -46.91 -4.65 19.58
N LEU A 112 -48.13 -5.08 19.95
CA LEU A 112 -48.34 -6.31 20.71
C LEU A 112 -47.50 -7.41 20.08
N PRO A 113 -47.00 -8.40 20.84
CA PRO A 113 -46.49 -9.57 20.18
C PRO A 113 -47.71 -10.06 19.38
N GLU A 114 -47.63 -10.07 18.05
CA GLU A 114 -48.43 -11.04 17.31
C GLU A 114 -48.29 -12.30 18.14
N LYS A 115 -49.43 -12.89 18.56
CA LYS A 115 -49.45 -14.23 19.13
C LYS A 115 -48.45 -14.97 18.27
N ARG A 116 -47.30 -15.37 18.84
CA ARG A 116 -46.48 -16.34 18.17
C ARG A 116 -47.47 -17.47 18.00
N GLN A 117 -48.00 -17.63 16.78
CA GLN A 117 -48.61 -18.88 16.41
C GLN A 117 -47.56 -19.90 16.86
N PRO A 118 -47.93 -20.93 17.64
CA PRO A 118 -47.08 -22.09 17.68
C PRO A 118 -46.77 -22.38 16.22
N LYS A 119 -45.52 -22.18 15.80
CA LYS A 119 -45.00 -22.85 14.62
C LYS A 119 -44.99 -24.32 15.04
N GLU A 120 -46.16 -24.94 14.98
CA GLU A 120 -46.21 -26.37 14.73
C GLU A 120 -45.42 -26.55 13.43
N GLU A 121 -44.32 -27.30 13.56
CA GLU A 121 -43.19 -27.44 12.61
C GLU A 121 -42.09 -26.38 12.62
N THR A 122 -41.59 -26.03 13.81
CA THR A 122 -40.12 -25.92 14.00
C THR A 122 -39.65 -26.73 15.19
N ALA A 123 -39.92 -28.04 15.18
CA ALA A 123 -39.13 -29.01 15.93
C ALA A 123 -37.73 -29.25 15.30
N ASN A 124 -37.26 -28.35 14.42
CA ASN A 124 -36.05 -28.54 13.62
C ASN A 124 -35.27 -27.23 13.33
N PHE A 125 -35.37 -26.22 14.21
CA PHE A 125 -34.70 -24.91 14.02
C PHE A 125 -33.57 -24.63 15.01
N ASP A 126 -33.35 -25.50 16.00
CA ASP A 126 -32.20 -25.47 16.92
C ASP A 126 -31.34 -26.75 16.80
N SER A 127 -31.30 -27.34 15.59
CA SER A 127 -30.29 -28.35 15.29
C SER A 127 -28.96 -27.63 15.05
N PRO A 128 -27.89 -27.87 15.86
CA PRO A 128 -26.55 -27.29 15.63
C PRO A 128 -26.06 -27.47 14.19
N TYR A 129 -26.56 -28.52 13.52
CA TYR A 129 -26.28 -28.87 12.14
C TYR A 129 -26.80 -27.83 11.13
N ARG A 130 -27.93 -27.15 11.36
CA ARG A 130 -28.48 -26.18 10.38
C ARG A 130 -27.75 -24.84 10.38
N LEU A 131 -27.27 -24.41 11.55
CA LEU A 131 -26.36 -23.26 11.68
C LEU A 131 -24.99 -23.58 11.05
N LEU A 132 -24.53 -24.83 11.20
CA LEU A 132 -23.30 -25.29 10.59
C LEU A 132 -23.44 -25.39 9.07
N GLU A 133 -24.56 -25.90 8.56
CA GLU A 133 -24.89 -25.97 7.13
C GLU A 133 -24.96 -24.58 6.50
N ASN A 134 -25.58 -23.60 7.17
CA ASN A 134 -25.66 -22.24 6.66
C ASN A 134 -24.28 -21.55 6.66
N LYS A 135 -23.50 -21.72 7.74
CA LYS A 135 -22.10 -21.25 7.77
C LYS A 135 -21.23 -21.92 6.71
N LEU A 136 -21.43 -23.21 6.48
CA LEU A 136 -20.71 -23.98 5.48
C LEU A 136 -21.06 -23.50 4.08
N TRP A 137 -22.34 -23.26 3.80
CA TRP A 137 -22.80 -22.74 2.51
C TRP A 137 -22.22 -21.35 2.23
N ILE A 138 -22.28 -20.44 3.21
CA ILE A 138 -21.68 -19.10 3.10
C ILE A 138 -20.15 -19.20 2.88
N ALA A 139 -19.47 -20.07 3.63
CA ALA A 139 -18.03 -20.26 3.49
C ALA A 139 -17.66 -20.87 2.12
N GLN A 140 -18.47 -21.78 1.60
CA GLN A 140 -18.29 -22.36 0.27
C GLN A 140 -18.49 -21.31 -0.81
N GLU A 141 -19.51 -20.46 -0.69
CA GLU A 141 -19.77 -19.43 -1.68
C GLU A 141 -18.70 -18.34 -1.67
N ASN A 142 -18.24 -17.94 -0.48
CA ASN A 142 -17.09 -17.03 -0.35
C ASN A 142 -15.81 -17.65 -0.94
N ASN A 143 -15.55 -18.94 -0.70
CA ASN A 143 -14.40 -19.62 -1.30
C ASN A 143 -14.49 -19.67 -2.82
N LYS A 144 -15.68 -19.90 -3.40
CA LYS A 144 -15.86 -19.83 -4.86
C LYS A 144 -15.60 -18.43 -5.39
N SER A 145 -16.12 -17.40 -4.71
CA SER A 145 -15.88 -16.00 -5.09
C SER A 145 -14.40 -15.66 -5.04
N LEU A 146 -13.69 -16.06 -3.97
CA LEU A 146 -12.25 -15.86 -3.83
C LEU A 146 -11.46 -16.66 -4.86
N GLN A 147 -11.91 -17.85 -5.25
CA GLN A 147 -11.29 -18.62 -6.33
C GLN A 147 -11.47 -17.92 -7.68
N ALA A 148 -12.64 -17.37 -7.97
CA ALA A 148 -12.87 -16.60 -9.19
C ALA A 148 -11.97 -15.36 -9.26
N GLU A 149 -11.84 -14.61 -8.16
CA GLU A 149 -10.93 -13.46 -8.07
C GLU A 149 -9.47 -13.88 -8.24
N ASN A 150 -9.05 -14.99 -7.64
CA ASN A 150 -7.69 -15.50 -7.81
C ASN A 150 -7.41 -15.91 -9.26
N GLU A 151 -8.36 -16.53 -9.95
CA GLU A 151 -8.20 -16.85 -11.37
C GLU A 151 -8.14 -15.58 -12.22
N GLU A 152 -8.96 -14.57 -11.93
CA GLU A 152 -8.87 -13.27 -12.59
C GLU A 152 -7.50 -12.62 -12.36
N LEU A 153 -6.99 -12.60 -11.13
CA LEU A 153 -5.67 -12.07 -10.80
C LEU A 153 -4.55 -12.84 -11.49
N LYS A 154 -4.64 -14.17 -11.59
CA LYS A 154 -3.69 -14.98 -12.37
C LYS A 154 -3.70 -14.60 -13.85
N THR A 155 -4.88 -14.40 -14.45
CA THR A 155 -4.97 -13.97 -15.85
C THR A 155 -4.36 -12.59 -16.06
N LYS A 156 -4.59 -11.64 -15.12
CA LYS A 156 -3.98 -10.31 -15.13
C LYS A 156 -2.46 -10.37 -14.99
N LEU A 157 -1.95 -11.20 -14.07
CA LEU A 157 -0.51 -11.41 -13.91
C LEU A 157 0.11 -11.96 -15.20
N PHE A 158 -0.50 -12.98 -15.82
CA PHE A 158 -0.02 -13.53 -17.09
C PHE A 158 0.00 -12.48 -18.21
N GLN A 159 -1.02 -11.61 -18.29
CA GLN A 159 -1.04 -10.51 -19.25
C GLN A 159 0.07 -9.50 -19.01
N LEU A 160 0.29 -9.10 -17.75
CA LEU A 160 1.34 -8.16 -17.37
C LEU A 160 2.74 -8.73 -17.64
N GLU A 161 2.96 -10.01 -17.36
CA GLU A 161 4.21 -10.70 -17.68
C GLU A 161 4.45 -10.71 -19.20
N GLY A 162 3.42 -10.98 -20.00
CA GLY A 162 3.50 -10.89 -21.46
C GLY A 162 3.83 -9.48 -21.95
N GLN A 163 3.22 -8.45 -21.38
CA GLN A 163 3.52 -7.05 -21.69
C GLN A 163 4.97 -6.70 -21.33
N LEU A 164 5.44 -7.15 -20.17
CA LEU A 164 6.79 -6.89 -19.69
C LEU A 164 7.83 -7.54 -20.62
N GLU A 165 7.57 -8.76 -21.09
CA GLU A 165 8.46 -9.45 -22.03
C GLU A 165 8.47 -8.79 -23.42
N GLN A 166 7.31 -8.27 -23.86
CA GLN A 166 7.23 -7.46 -25.06
C GLN A 166 8.02 -6.15 -24.91
N MET A 167 7.87 -5.44 -23.79
CA MET A 167 8.62 -4.21 -23.52
C MET A 167 10.13 -4.44 -23.44
N LYS A 168 10.57 -5.55 -22.82
CA LYS A 168 11.99 -5.94 -22.83
C LYS A 168 12.50 -6.18 -24.24
N SER A 169 11.74 -6.92 -25.05
CA SER A 169 12.11 -7.21 -26.44
C SER A 169 12.21 -5.92 -27.27
N GLN A 170 11.27 -4.99 -27.08
CA GLN A 170 11.30 -3.67 -27.69
C GLN A 170 12.52 -2.85 -27.25
N ALA A 171 12.81 -2.80 -25.95
CA ALA A 171 13.96 -2.09 -25.42
C ALA A 171 15.29 -2.66 -25.95
N ILE A 172 15.41 -4.00 -26.02
CA ILE A 172 16.59 -4.65 -26.60
C ILE A 172 16.72 -4.31 -28.08
N ALA A 173 15.63 -4.31 -28.85
CA ALA A 173 15.64 -3.92 -30.25
C ALA A 173 16.06 -2.45 -30.44
N GLU A 174 15.53 -1.53 -29.63
CA GLU A 174 15.91 -0.12 -29.65
C GLU A 174 17.38 0.11 -29.28
N VAL A 175 17.89 -0.57 -28.26
CA VAL A 175 19.31 -0.49 -27.88
C VAL A 175 20.20 -1.05 -28.98
N THR A 176 19.77 -2.15 -29.62
CA THR A 176 20.52 -2.75 -30.74
C THR A 176 20.56 -1.82 -31.94
N ASP A 177 19.44 -1.20 -32.31
CA ASP A 177 19.36 -0.22 -33.40
C ASP A 177 20.21 1.04 -33.08
N ARG A 178 20.12 1.59 -31.87
CA ARG A 178 20.98 2.71 -31.44
C ARG A 178 22.46 2.36 -31.50
N ASN A 179 22.85 1.16 -31.04
CA ASN A 179 24.24 0.71 -31.11
C ASN A 179 24.71 0.52 -32.56
N GLN A 180 23.87 0.00 -33.44
CA GLN A 180 24.18 -0.10 -34.88
C GLN A 180 24.33 1.29 -35.52
N GLN A 181 23.45 2.23 -35.21
CA GLN A 181 23.57 3.61 -35.69
C GLN A 181 24.82 4.30 -35.15
N GLN A 182 25.14 4.10 -33.87
CA GLN A 182 26.32 4.69 -33.24
C GLN A 182 27.63 4.11 -33.77
N THR A 183 27.69 2.80 -34.03
CA THR A 183 28.84 2.15 -34.68
C THR A 183 29.02 2.62 -36.14
N LEU A 184 27.92 2.84 -36.88
CA LEU A 184 27.97 3.42 -38.23
C LEU A 184 28.47 4.88 -38.23
N VAL A 185 27.99 5.72 -37.30
CA VAL A 185 28.47 7.11 -37.14
C VAL A 185 29.95 7.13 -36.76
N THR A 186 30.35 6.31 -35.79
CA THR A 186 31.76 6.19 -35.35
C THR A 186 32.65 5.70 -36.49
N GLY A 187 32.20 4.70 -37.26
CA GLY A 187 32.91 4.21 -38.43
C GLY A 187 33.05 5.26 -39.54
N TYR A 188 32.01 6.06 -39.77
CA TYR A 188 32.03 7.16 -40.75
C TYR A 188 32.97 8.30 -40.33
N ASP A 189 32.98 8.66 -39.04
CA ASP A 189 33.88 9.66 -38.49
C ASP A 189 35.34 9.22 -38.55
N LEU A 190 35.62 7.96 -38.20
CA LEU A 190 36.94 7.34 -38.37
C LEU A 190 37.37 7.35 -39.83
N LEU A 191 36.47 7.01 -40.77
CA LEU A 191 36.76 7.02 -42.20
C LEU A 191 37.10 8.44 -42.71
N ASN A 192 36.43 9.47 -42.21
CA ASN A 192 36.68 10.86 -42.57
C ASN A 192 38.01 11.40 -41.99
N ILE A 193 38.40 10.93 -40.80
CA ILE A 193 39.72 11.22 -40.20
C ILE A 193 40.82 10.56 -41.04
N VAL A 194 40.67 9.27 -41.39
CA VAL A 194 41.65 8.54 -42.23
C VAL A 194 41.77 9.15 -43.62
N LYS A 195 40.67 9.62 -44.22
CA LYS A 195 40.66 10.30 -45.52
C LYS A 195 41.22 11.73 -45.48
N GLY A 196 41.75 12.19 -44.34
CA GLY A 196 42.40 13.49 -44.19
C GLY A 196 41.46 14.69 -44.31
N LYS A 197 40.14 14.48 -44.19
CA LYS A 197 39.13 15.53 -44.38
C LYS A 197 38.83 16.32 -43.09
N ASN A 198 39.35 15.90 -41.94
CA ASN A 198 39.26 16.65 -40.70
C ASN A 198 40.61 17.30 -40.33
N PRO A 199 40.79 18.62 -40.54
CA PRO A 199 42.09 19.29 -40.38
C PRO A 199 42.55 19.44 -38.91
N LYS A 200 41.73 19.05 -37.92
CA LYS A 200 42.00 19.29 -36.50
C LYS A 200 42.58 18.11 -35.73
N THR A 201 42.63 16.90 -36.29
CA THR A 201 43.09 15.70 -35.59
C THR A 201 44.02 14.86 -36.47
N LYS A 202 45.34 15.11 -36.39
CA LYS A 202 46.36 14.19 -36.92
C LYS A 202 46.53 13.02 -35.95
N ILE A 203 45.60 12.07 -35.95
CA ILE A 203 45.76 10.82 -35.19
C ILE A 203 46.51 9.82 -36.08
N PRO A 204 47.63 9.22 -35.63
CA PRO A 204 48.35 8.20 -36.40
C PRO A 204 47.46 6.99 -36.69
N VAL A 205 47.59 6.39 -37.87
CA VAL A 205 46.82 5.20 -38.29
C VAL A 205 46.94 4.05 -37.29
N LYS A 206 48.10 3.88 -36.66
CA LYS A 206 48.34 2.84 -35.64
C LYS A 206 47.48 3.03 -34.38
N GLU A 207 47.21 4.27 -33.99
CA GLU A 207 46.32 4.58 -32.85
C GLU A 207 44.86 4.36 -33.23
N LEU A 208 44.48 4.63 -34.49
CA LEU A 208 43.12 4.34 -34.99
C LEU A 208 42.82 2.84 -35.06
N CYS A 209 43.80 2.01 -35.44
CA CYS A 209 43.64 0.55 -35.43
C CYS A 209 43.39 0.00 -34.02
N TRP A 210 44.16 0.48 -33.04
CA TRP A 210 43.98 0.08 -31.64
C TRP A 210 42.61 0.51 -31.09
N ILE A 211 42.18 1.75 -31.37
CA ILE A 211 40.86 2.25 -30.98
C ILE A 211 39.75 1.40 -31.60
N ALA A 212 39.88 1.02 -32.88
CA ALA A 212 38.90 0.19 -33.56
C ALA A 212 38.79 -1.23 -32.96
N GLU A 213 39.92 -1.84 -32.60
CA GLU A 213 39.96 -3.15 -31.92
C GLU A 213 39.31 -3.07 -30.53
N ALA A 214 39.64 -2.04 -29.74
CA ALA A 214 39.11 -1.82 -28.40
C ALA A 214 37.61 -1.42 -28.35
N ILE A 215 37.06 -0.90 -29.46
CA ILE A 215 35.61 -0.71 -29.62
C ILE A 215 34.95 -2.06 -29.95
N ASN A 216 35.59 -2.88 -30.79
CA ASN A 216 35.03 -4.14 -31.26
C ASN A 216 34.99 -5.24 -30.19
N ASP A 217 35.94 -5.23 -29.24
CA ASP A 217 35.94 -6.15 -28.09
C ASP A 217 35.08 -5.66 -26.91
N GLY A 218 34.45 -4.49 -27.04
CA GLY A 218 33.59 -3.90 -26.00
C GLY A 218 34.35 -3.28 -24.83
N THR A 219 35.69 -3.21 -24.89
CA THR A 219 36.50 -2.54 -23.86
C THR A 219 36.21 -1.04 -23.80
N ILE A 220 35.81 -0.45 -24.92
CA ILE A 220 35.44 0.95 -25.04
C ILE A 220 33.99 1.07 -25.55
N ILE A 221 33.11 1.62 -24.71
CA ILE A 221 31.78 2.04 -25.15
C ILE A 221 31.94 3.41 -25.83
N PRO A 222 31.49 3.61 -27.08
CA PRO A 222 31.64 4.89 -27.75
C PRO A 222 30.91 5.99 -26.97
N GLY A 223 31.66 6.79 -26.23
CA GLY A 223 31.22 8.08 -25.69
C GLY A 223 31.67 9.22 -26.58
N ASN A 224 31.49 10.46 -26.13
CA ASN A 224 32.01 11.65 -26.80
C ASN A 224 33.54 11.51 -27.00
N MET A 225 33.97 11.36 -28.25
CA MET A 225 35.36 11.05 -28.62
C MET A 225 36.36 12.11 -28.12
N ALA A 226 35.90 13.35 -27.92
CA ALA A 226 36.69 14.42 -27.33
C ALA A 226 37.08 14.12 -25.86
N ASP A 227 36.14 13.58 -25.07
CA ASP A 227 36.34 13.28 -23.66
C ASP A 227 37.26 12.06 -23.49
N MET A 228 37.17 11.07 -24.39
CA MET A 228 38.11 9.95 -24.43
C MET A 228 39.53 10.39 -24.77
N VAL A 229 39.70 11.25 -25.78
CA VAL A 229 41.03 11.74 -26.17
C VAL A 229 41.66 12.55 -25.04
N GLU A 230 40.89 13.35 -24.30
CA GLU A 230 41.39 14.03 -23.10
C GLU A 230 41.78 13.07 -21.98
N HIS A 231 40.93 12.07 -21.69
CA HIS A 231 41.21 11.07 -20.67
C HIS A 231 42.52 10.33 -20.93
N TYR A 232 42.73 9.85 -22.17
CA TYR A 232 43.94 9.11 -22.53
C TYR A 232 45.18 9.99 -22.65
N LYS A 233 45.05 11.26 -23.06
CA LYS A 233 46.17 12.22 -22.96
C LYS A 233 46.62 12.40 -21.51
N LYS A 234 45.68 12.41 -20.57
CA LYS A 234 45.97 12.54 -19.14
C LYS A 234 46.65 11.28 -18.59
N GLU A 235 46.18 10.10 -18.95
CA GLU A 235 46.81 8.84 -18.54
C GLU A 235 48.20 8.63 -19.17
N ALA A 236 48.38 8.91 -20.47
CA ALA A 236 49.68 8.80 -21.13
C ALA A 236 50.72 9.75 -20.50
N LYS A 237 50.28 10.96 -20.11
CA LYS A 237 51.12 11.91 -19.38
C LYS A 237 51.51 11.35 -17.99
N ALA A 238 50.55 10.79 -17.25
CA ALA A 238 50.80 10.19 -15.94
C ALA A 238 51.76 9.00 -16.02
N MET A 239 51.63 8.14 -17.04
CA MET A 239 52.57 7.03 -17.27
C MET A 239 53.97 7.52 -17.64
N SER A 240 54.07 8.58 -18.45
CA SER A 240 55.36 9.17 -18.81
C SER A 240 56.07 9.79 -17.60
N GLU A 241 55.31 10.46 -16.73
CA GLU A 241 55.81 11.04 -15.47
C GLU A 241 56.27 9.92 -14.51
N ALA A 242 55.48 8.86 -14.34
CA ALA A 242 55.87 7.70 -13.53
C ALA A 242 57.14 7.03 -14.04
N PHE A 243 57.31 6.91 -15.36
CA PHE A 243 58.53 6.37 -15.96
C PHE A 243 59.75 7.26 -15.73
N HIS A 244 59.60 8.59 -15.85
CA HIS A 244 60.66 9.54 -15.52
C HIS A 244 61.06 9.48 -14.04
N ASP A 245 60.08 9.37 -13.14
CA ASP A 245 60.35 9.26 -11.70
C ASP A 245 61.07 7.95 -11.36
N GLN A 246 60.68 6.85 -11.98
CA GLN A 246 61.35 5.57 -11.82
C GLN A 246 62.80 5.63 -12.35
N HIS A 247 63.02 6.27 -13.51
CA HIS A 247 64.35 6.46 -14.08
C HIS A 247 65.23 7.37 -13.21
N ASN A 248 64.69 8.47 -12.70
CA ASN A 248 65.39 9.39 -11.80
C ASN A 248 65.75 8.74 -10.47
N ASN A 249 64.85 7.91 -9.93
CA ASN A 249 65.15 7.11 -8.74
C ASN A 249 66.28 6.10 -9.00
N TYR A 250 66.28 5.45 -10.16
CA TYR A 250 67.35 4.55 -10.56
C TYR A 250 68.71 5.26 -10.66
N ILE A 251 68.76 6.46 -11.26
CA ILE A 251 70.00 7.27 -11.34
C ILE A 251 70.49 7.67 -9.93
N LYS A 252 69.60 8.13 -9.04
CA LYS A 252 69.97 8.48 -7.65
C LYS A 252 70.53 7.28 -6.86
N LEU A 253 69.99 6.09 -7.07
CA LEU A 253 70.50 4.85 -6.47
C LEU A 253 71.89 4.47 -7.02
N ARG A 254 72.11 4.67 -8.32
CA ARG A 254 73.41 4.46 -8.97
C ARG A 254 74.48 5.42 -8.46
N ASP A 255 74.18 6.70 -8.32
CA ASP A 255 75.19 7.69 -7.89
C ASP A 255 75.57 7.53 -6.40
N ARG A 256 74.63 7.08 -5.55
CA ARG A 256 74.94 6.69 -4.15
C ARG A 256 75.86 5.46 -4.05
N THR A 257 75.81 4.55 -5.01
CA THR A 257 76.65 3.34 -5.01
C THR A 257 78.03 3.59 -5.60
N VAL A 258 78.18 4.57 -6.50
CA VAL A 258 79.47 4.96 -7.08
C VAL A 258 80.23 5.96 -6.19
N GLY A 259 79.55 6.82 -5.42
CA GLY A 259 80.18 7.79 -4.51
C GLY A 259 80.80 7.22 -3.22
N LYS A 260 80.73 5.90 -2.97
CA LYS A 260 81.37 5.25 -1.81
C LYS A 260 82.74 4.61 -2.09
N LYS A 261 83.28 4.74 -3.30
CA LYS A 261 84.63 4.25 -3.67
C LYS A 261 85.58 5.41 -3.98
N SER A 262 85.88 6.25 -3.00
CA SER A 262 87.04 7.16 -3.02
C SER A 262 87.38 7.57 -1.60
N GLY A 263 88.07 6.69 -0.88
CA GLY A 263 88.46 6.91 0.51
C GLY A 263 89.04 5.65 1.14
N TRP A 264 90.31 5.41 0.83
CA TRP A 264 91.24 4.43 1.40
C TRP A 264 91.11 2.98 0.92
#